data_AF-A0A940QB04-F1
#
_entry.id   AF-A0A940QB04-F1
#
_cell.length_a   1.000
_cell.length_b   1.000
_cell.length_c   1.000
_cell.angle_alpha   90.00
_cell.angle_beta   90.00
_cell.angle_gamma   90.00
#
_symmetry.space_group_name_H-M   'P 1'
#
loop_
_entity.id
_entity.type
_entity.pdbx_description
1 polymer ?
#
loop_
_entity_poly.entity_id
_entity_poly.type
_entity_poly.pdbx_seq_one_letter_code
_entity_poly.pdbx_strand_id
1 'polypeptide(L)'
;MNRIKIAALLAAILTLSGCSGAVSQEPSSPVSSQTEPVMVSGTADSEEPAEDSHGAASEDIPVSREQSGEADTAESAESPDCTEDASDEVQSEDGQAAQTGDISAAQTSQSVQTTTTAQTTPETTAQTTTTPAETAPPEPVKVVIPEVRVPLSPGKDTASNDKVLVDYSNCSEGYVSVCWNESGKRVKLRMVCGDRTYDHDVAGGGVTEYFPVSCGSGTYKIQIYEQTEGDKYSKSLETEFTVKLRSEVSPFLYPNKYVNFSQGSSCVKKAAELCAGKSDEIEKLAAVFGWVTDNVTYDTQLAATVKSGYVPDPDSVLKKKSGICYDYASLMAAMLRSQEIPARLVIGYAADNIYHAWNEVWTDETGWITPELLLARKGYNIVDATFYAGSSNKEKIAEYIQNSANYAAVYYY
;
A
#
# COMPACT_ATOMS: atom_id res chain seq x y z
N MET A 1 3.20 -30.91 -56.90
CA MET A 1 3.24 -32.21 -56.19
C MET A 1 4.65 -32.43 -55.64
N ASN A 2 4.75 -32.54 -54.31
CA ASN A 2 5.80 -33.13 -53.46
C ASN A 2 7.28 -33.08 -53.83
N ARG A 3 8.09 -32.60 -52.87
CA ARG A 3 9.22 -33.30 -52.18
C ARG A 3 9.80 -32.35 -51.11
N ILE A 4 9.48 -32.51 -49.82
CA ILE A 4 10.21 -33.26 -48.76
C ILE A 4 11.72 -32.97 -48.69
N LYS A 5 12.15 -32.59 -47.46
CA LYS A 5 13.43 -32.79 -46.74
C LYS A 5 14.13 -31.47 -46.37
N ILE A 6 14.78 -31.24 -45.23
CA ILE A 6 15.12 -31.93 -43.96
C ILE A 6 15.81 -30.86 -43.08
N ALA A 7 15.78 -31.02 -41.74
CA ALA A 7 16.83 -30.69 -40.74
C ALA A 7 16.31 -29.79 -39.61
N ALA A 8 16.72 -29.89 -38.36
CA ALA A 8 17.31 -30.94 -37.52
C ALA A 8 17.49 -30.23 -36.17
N LEU A 9 16.88 -30.80 -35.13
CA LEU A 9 16.93 -30.36 -33.74
C LEU A 9 18.33 -30.66 -33.16
N LEU A 10 18.92 -29.72 -32.41
CA LEU A 10 20.02 -30.02 -31.48
C LEU A 10 19.96 -29.11 -30.27
N ALA A 11 19.60 -29.72 -29.15
CA ALA A 11 19.67 -29.17 -27.80
C ALA A 11 21.12 -29.18 -27.29
N ALA A 12 21.49 -28.17 -26.50
CA ALA A 12 22.68 -28.21 -25.66
C ALA A 12 22.33 -27.64 -24.28
N ILE A 13 22.24 -28.55 -23.31
CA ILE A 13 22.27 -28.31 -21.87
C ILE A 13 23.73 -28.15 -21.48
N LEU A 14 24.09 -27.11 -20.73
CA LEU A 14 25.31 -27.09 -19.93
C LEU A 14 25.02 -26.47 -18.55
N THR A 15 25.22 -27.29 -17.53
CA THR A 15 25.30 -26.96 -16.12
C THR A 15 26.76 -26.64 -15.74
N LEU A 16 26.95 -25.77 -14.72
CA LEU A 16 27.84 -25.93 -13.55
C LEU A 16 28.51 -24.63 -13.05
N SER A 17 28.38 -24.44 -11.73
CA SER A 17 29.37 -23.99 -10.74
C SER A 17 30.14 -22.68 -10.89
N GLY A 18 29.77 -21.73 -10.03
CA GLY A 18 30.55 -21.22 -8.87
C GLY A 18 32.02 -20.83 -9.03
N CYS A 19 32.37 -19.63 -8.56
CA CYS A 19 33.36 -19.42 -7.48
C CYS A 19 33.52 -17.93 -7.12
N SER A 20 33.80 -17.73 -5.84
CA SER A 20 34.13 -16.51 -5.10
C SER A 20 35.26 -15.66 -5.70
N GLY A 21 35.25 -14.37 -5.37
CA GLY A 21 36.40 -13.49 -5.53
C GLY A 21 36.15 -12.09 -4.96
N ALA A 22 36.43 -11.92 -3.67
CA ALA A 22 36.53 -10.61 -3.03
C ALA A 22 37.85 -9.93 -3.46
N VAL A 23 37.79 -8.66 -3.86
CA VAL A 23 38.92 -7.72 -3.76
C VAL A 23 38.38 -6.34 -3.40
N SER A 24 38.81 -5.88 -2.23
CA SER A 24 38.70 -4.51 -1.73
C SER A 24 39.66 -3.58 -2.49
N GLN A 25 39.22 -2.37 -2.83
CA GLN A 25 40.02 -1.14 -2.77
C GLN A 25 39.13 0.10 -2.97
N GLU A 26 38.99 0.90 -1.92
CA GLU A 26 38.59 2.32 -1.99
C GLU A 26 39.81 3.23 -2.36
N PRO A 27 39.71 4.57 -2.33
CA PRO A 27 39.04 5.43 -3.31
C PRO A 27 40.01 6.48 -3.88
N SER A 28 39.63 7.18 -4.95
CA SER A 28 40.24 8.49 -5.25
C SER A 28 39.18 9.46 -5.79
N SER A 29 38.99 10.54 -5.04
CA SER A 29 38.31 11.78 -5.47
C SER A 29 39.39 12.80 -5.91
N PRO A 30 39.02 14.04 -6.28
CA PRO A 30 38.16 14.45 -7.40
C PRO A 30 38.92 15.40 -8.35
N VAL A 31 38.40 15.63 -9.56
CA VAL A 31 38.81 16.80 -10.37
C VAL A 31 37.58 17.64 -10.68
N SER A 32 37.62 18.85 -10.12
CA SER A 32 36.79 19.99 -10.46
C SER A 32 37.29 20.62 -11.76
N SER A 33 36.39 20.94 -12.68
CA SER A 33 36.61 22.06 -13.61
C SER A 33 35.29 22.71 -13.93
N GLN A 34 35.13 23.91 -13.37
CA GLN A 34 34.14 24.92 -13.72
C GLN A 34 34.35 25.38 -15.17
N THR A 35 33.26 25.59 -15.91
CA THR A 35 33.20 26.63 -16.94
C THR A 35 31.74 26.98 -17.27
N GLU A 36 31.32 28.16 -16.85
CA GLU A 36 30.24 28.98 -17.44
C GLU A 36 30.88 30.31 -17.90
N PRO A 37 30.20 31.23 -18.60
CA PRO A 37 29.10 31.11 -19.57
C PRO A 37 29.43 31.85 -20.89
N VAL A 38 28.59 31.72 -21.93
CA VAL A 38 28.58 32.66 -23.06
C VAL A 38 27.16 33.17 -23.31
N MET A 39 27.01 34.47 -23.12
CA MET A 39 25.86 35.28 -23.50
C MET A 39 26.02 35.74 -24.95
N VAL A 40 24.94 35.71 -25.74
CA VAL A 40 24.75 36.59 -26.91
C VAL A 40 23.32 37.12 -26.90
N SER A 41 23.25 38.45 -26.94
CA SER A 41 22.09 39.33 -27.06
C SER A 41 21.68 39.60 -28.50
N GLY A 42 20.40 39.92 -28.75
CA GLY A 42 19.92 40.60 -29.96
C GLY A 42 18.42 40.44 -30.18
N THR A 43 17.59 41.29 -29.55
CA THR A 43 16.85 42.45 -30.12
C THR A 43 15.41 42.15 -30.54
N ALA A 44 14.52 43.00 -30.03
CA ALA A 44 13.08 43.05 -30.24
C ALA A 44 12.70 43.63 -31.60
N ASP A 45 11.56 43.21 -32.15
CA ASP A 45 10.62 44.13 -32.78
C ASP A 45 9.18 43.62 -32.65
N SER A 46 8.25 44.56 -32.75
CA SER A 46 6.84 44.52 -32.35
C SER A 46 5.92 44.16 -33.52
N GLU A 47 4.75 43.57 -33.24
CA GLU A 47 3.40 43.92 -33.78
C GLU A 47 2.41 42.72 -33.65
N GLU A 48 1.26 43.02 -33.05
CA GLU A 48 -0.03 42.31 -33.13
C GLU A 48 -1.00 43.21 -33.97
N PRO A 49 -2.24 42.81 -34.34
CA PRO A 49 -2.97 41.55 -34.10
C PRO A 49 -3.76 41.01 -35.34
N ALA A 50 -4.40 39.82 -35.20
CA ALA A 50 -5.83 39.55 -35.50
C ALA A 50 -6.16 38.08 -35.91
N GLU A 51 -7.17 37.55 -35.22
CA GLU A 51 -8.28 36.66 -35.64
C GLU A 51 -8.07 35.19 -36.09
N ASP A 52 -8.61 34.31 -35.24
CA ASP A 52 -9.52 33.17 -35.47
C ASP A 52 -9.22 32.12 -36.55
N SER A 53 -8.95 30.87 -36.10
CA SER A 53 -9.64 29.69 -36.65
C SER A 53 -9.36 28.42 -35.84
N HIS A 54 -10.42 27.64 -35.68
CA HIS A 54 -10.45 26.28 -35.15
C HIS A 54 -9.40 25.35 -35.78
N GLY A 55 -8.63 24.71 -34.91
CA GLY A 55 -7.87 23.51 -35.23
C GLY A 55 -7.63 22.74 -33.94
N ALA A 56 -8.47 21.74 -33.66
CA ALA A 56 -8.18 20.74 -32.64
C ALA A 56 -6.91 19.99 -33.09
N ALA A 57 -5.76 20.43 -32.61
CA ALA A 57 -4.51 19.71 -32.77
C ALA A 57 -4.58 18.44 -31.92
N SER A 58 -4.58 17.29 -32.59
CA SER A 58 -4.28 16.01 -31.98
C SER A 58 -2.81 16.02 -31.56
N GLU A 59 -2.56 16.29 -30.28
CA GLU A 59 -1.25 16.05 -29.69
C GLU A 59 -1.11 14.53 -29.46
N ASP A 60 -0.24 13.86 -30.22
CA ASP A 60 0.23 12.52 -29.90
C ASP A 60 1.10 12.62 -28.63
N ILE A 61 0.47 12.60 -27.46
CA ILE A 61 1.18 12.58 -26.18
C ILE A 61 1.40 11.12 -25.77
N PRO A 62 2.66 10.66 -25.61
CA PRO A 62 2.92 9.37 -24.99
C PRO A 62 2.52 9.46 -23.52
N VAL A 63 1.36 8.90 -23.18
CA VAL A 63 1.10 8.44 -21.81
C VAL A 63 2.13 7.34 -21.54
N SER A 64 2.83 7.43 -20.42
CA SER A 64 3.95 6.57 -20.03
C SER A 64 3.72 5.11 -20.43
N ARG A 65 4.61 4.60 -21.29
CA ARG A 65 4.57 3.24 -21.84
C ARG A 65 4.83 2.24 -20.70
N GLU A 66 3.77 1.64 -20.18
CA GLU A 66 3.89 0.44 -19.36
C GLU A 66 4.11 -0.78 -20.27
N GLN A 67 5.16 -1.53 -19.97
CA GLN A 67 5.68 -2.60 -20.79
C GLN A 67 4.82 -3.87 -20.61
N SER A 68 3.80 -4.05 -21.45
CA SER A 68 2.98 -5.26 -21.50
C SER A 68 3.70 -6.38 -22.26
N GLY A 69 3.96 -7.51 -21.60
CA GLY A 69 4.24 -8.78 -22.27
C GLY A 69 2.93 -9.40 -22.76
N GLU A 70 2.84 -9.64 -24.06
CA GLU A 70 1.73 -10.35 -24.70
C GLU A 70 1.79 -11.86 -24.40
N ALA A 71 0.64 -12.45 -24.09
CA ALA A 71 0.34 -13.83 -24.41
C ALA A 71 -1.14 -13.93 -24.78
N ASP A 72 -1.38 -14.41 -26.00
CA ASP A 72 -2.67 -14.48 -26.68
C ASP A 72 -3.18 -15.93 -26.72
N THR A 73 -4.50 -16.09 -26.77
CA THR A 73 -5.32 -17.30 -27.07
C THR A 73 -5.36 -18.44 -26.02
N ALA A 74 -6.44 -19.20 -25.82
CA ALA A 74 -7.89 -19.12 -26.08
C ALA A 74 -8.56 -20.37 -25.42
N GLU A 75 -9.88 -20.29 -25.22
CA GLU A 75 -10.88 -21.38 -25.25
C GLU A 75 -11.51 -21.92 -23.93
N SER A 76 -12.81 -21.57 -23.81
CA SER A 76 -14.00 -22.24 -23.25
C SER A 76 -13.92 -23.26 -22.10
N ALA A 77 -14.79 -23.09 -21.09
CA ALA A 77 -16.04 -23.86 -20.98
C ALA A 77 -16.89 -23.49 -19.73
N GLU A 78 -18.19 -23.35 -19.99
CA GLU A 78 -19.38 -23.79 -19.21
C GLU A 78 -19.56 -23.45 -17.71
N SER A 79 -20.68 -22.74 -17.46
CA SER A 79 -21.47 -22.77 -16.22
C SER A 79 -22.06 -24.17 -15.95
N PRO A 80 -22.51 -24.47 -14.72
CA PRO A 80 -23.93 -24.22 -14.47
C PRO A 80 -24.29 -23.68 -13.07
N ASP A 81 -25.50 -23.16 -13.08
CA ASP A 81 -26.41 -22.72 -12.02
C ASP A 81 -26.80 -23.84 -11.02
N CYS A 82 -27.31 -23.43 -9.86
CA CYS A 82 -28.41 -24.02 -9.06
C CYS A 82 -28.31 -23.67 -7.55
N THR A 83 -29.05 -22.62 -7.18
CA THR A 83 -30.03 -22.50 -6.07
C THR A 83 -30.06 -23.49 -4.88
N GLU A 84 -30.08 -22.87 -3.68
CA GLU A 84 -30.99 -23.06 -2.51
C GLU A 84 -31.52 -24.46 -2.14
N ASP A 85 -31.34 -24.89 -0.89
CA ASP A 85 -32.40 -24.89 0.14
C ASP A 85 -31.84 -25.18 1.56
N ALA A 86 -32.63 -24.82 2.56
CA ALA A 86 -32.35 -24.67 3.98
C ALA A 86 -32.70 -25.89 4.87
N SER A 87 -32.58 -25.65 6.18
CA SER A 87 -33.15 -26.39 7.36
C SER A 87 -32.46 -27.72 7.74
N ASP A 88 -32.30 -28.13 8.99
CA ASP A 88 -32.80 -27.68 10.30
C ASP A 88 -31.96 -28.33 11.44
N GLU A 89 -32.05 -27.76 12.64
CA GLU A 89 -32.05 -28.34 14.03
C GLU A 89 -31.51 -29.78 14.32
N VAL A 90 -31.01 -30.21 15.50
CA VAL A 90 -30.78 -29.75 16.88
C VAL A 90 -30.06 -30.92 17.62
N GLN A 91 -29.47 -30.61 18.79
CA GLN A 91 -29.26 -31.46 19.98
C GLN A 91 -27.90 -32.12 20.30
N SER A 92 -27.51 -31.77 21.52
CA SER A 92 -26.49 -32.25 22.46
C SER A 92 -26.70 -33.67 22.97
N GLU A 93 -25.62 -34.34 23.41
CA GLU A 93 -25.48 -34.85 24.80
C GLU A 93 -24.09 -35.47 25.08
N ASP A 94 -23.78 -35.52 26.38
CA ASP A 94 -22.54 -35.86 27.10
C ASP A 94 -21.98 -37.29 26.92
N GLY A 95 -20.71 -37.47 27.33
CA GLY A 95 -20.17 -38.79 27.62
C GLY A 95 -18.69 -38.81 28.02
N GLN A 96 -18.44 -38.96 29.32
CA GLN A 96 -17.14 -38.85 29.98
C GLN A 96 -16.47 -40.23 30.21
N ALA A 97 -15.14 -40.16 30.44
CA ALA A 97 -14.33 -40.99 31.36
C ALA A 97 -13.40 -42.10 30.79
N ALA A 98 -12.10 -41.87 31.10
CA ALA A 98 -11.11 -42.77 31.74
C ALA A 98 -10.72 -44.07 31.00
N GLN A 99 -9.52 -44.66 31.08
CA GLN A 99 -8.33 -44.66 31.93
C GLN A 99 -7.34 -45.61 31.16
N THR A 100 -6.01 -45.59 31.21
CA THR A 100 -5.07 -46.07 32.25
C THR A 100 -3.70 -46.23 31.54
N GLY A 101 -2.58 -46.20 32.27
CA GLY A 101 -1.31 -46.75 31.77
C GLY A 101 -0.04 -46.14 32.37
N ASP A 102 0.23 -46.50 33.62
CA ASP A 102 1.41 -46.21 34.44
C ASP A 102 2.64 -47.05 34.03
N ILE A 103 3.88 -46.56 34.21
CA ILE A 103 5.07 -47.32 34.69
C ILE A 103 6.28 -46.42 35.00
N SER A 104 6.43 -46.10 36.29
CA SER A 104 7.61 -46.24 37.18
C SER A 104 9.06 -46.41 36.64
N ALA A 105 9.89 -45.41 37.00
CA ALA A 105 11.16 -45.42 37.76
C ALA A 105 12.22 -46.54 37.66
N ALA A 106 13.51 -46.13 37.59
CA ALA A 106 14.58 -46.58 38.51
C ALA A 106 15.85 -45.69 38.45
N GLN A 107 16.42 -45.45 39.63
CA GLN A 107 17.64 -44.69 39.96
C GLN A 107 18.93 -45.51 39.72
N THR A 108 20.13 -44.87 39.77
CA THR A 108 21.18 -45.07 40.83
C THR A 108 22.53 -44.38 40.50
N SER A 109 22.86 -43.39 41.33
CA SER A 109 24.11 -43.04 42.08
C SER A 109 25.56 -43.20 41.54
N GLN A 110 26.39 -42.17 41.80
CA GLN A 110 27.66 -42.14 42.60
C GLN A 110 28.24 -40.67 42.63
N SER A 111 28.35 -39.96 43.77
CA SER A 111 29.46 -39.87 44.78
C SER A 111 30.74 -39.14 44.28
N VAL A 112 31.48 -38.22 44.94
CA VAL A 112 31.59 -37.59 46.28
C VAL A 112 32.65 -36.44 46.18
N GLN A 113 32.54 -35.32 46.92
CA GLN A 113 33.59 -34.75 47.82
C GLN A 113 33.19 -33.42 48.48
N THR A 114 33.82 -33.16 49.62
CA THR A 114 33.32 -32.50 50.84
C THR A 114 34.19 -31.31 51.24
N THR A 115 33.65 -30.30 51.93
CA THR A 115 34.21 -29.45 53.03
C THR A 115 33.39 -28.15 53.14
N THR A 116 33.09 -27.47 54.26
CA THR A 116 33.22 -27.65 55.72
C THR A 116 32.21 -26.70 56.39
N THR A 117 31.62 -27.20 57.48
CA THR A 117 30.89 -26.65 58.64
C THR A 117 30.81 -25.12 58.90
N ALA A 118 29.61 -24.65 59.22
CA ALA A 118 29.34 -23.70 60.31
C ALA A 118 27.90 -23.87 60.86
N GLN A 119 27.77 -23.86 62.18
CA GLN A 119 26.59 -24.21 62.99
C GLN A 119 25.42 -23.23 62.88
N THR A 120 24.21 -23.82 62.93
CA THR A 120 22.89 -23.22 63.10
C THR A 120 22.56 -22.88 64.55
N THR A 121 21.87 -21.75 64.76
CA THR A 121 20.93 -21.49 65.86
C THR A 121 19.53 -21.43 65.24
N PRO A 122 18.45 -21.98 65.85
CA PRO A 122 17.16 -22.08 65.18
C PRO A 122 16.33 -20.81 65.39
N GLU A 123 15.98 -20.11 64.30
CA GLU A 123 14.87 -19.16 64.29
C GLU A 123 13.74 -19.69 63.41
N THR A 124 12.64 -20.04 64.08
CA THR A 124 11.33 -20.25 63.47
C THR A 124 10.83 -18.92 62.94
N THR A 125 10.82 -18.74 61.63
CA THR A 125 10.01 -17.68 60.98
C THR A 125 9.29 -18.26 59.77
N ALA A 126 7.98 -18.01 59.75
CA ALA A 126 6.99 -18.63 58.89
C ALA A 126 7.28 -18.47 57.38
N GLN A 127 7.20 -19.57 56.65
CA GLN A 127 7.04 -19.55 55.19
C GLN A 127 5.69 -18.92 54.88
N THR A 128 5.72 -17.70 54.32
CA THR A 128 4.55 -17.10 53.70
C THR A 128 4.46 -17.69 52.30
N THR A 129 3.61 -18.69 52.12
CA THR A 129 3.21 -19.21 50.82
C THR A 129 2.35 -18.14 50.15
N THR A 130 2.93 -17.32 49.28
CA THR A 130 2.15 -16.45 48.40
C THR A 130 1.61 -17.28 47.26
N THR A 131 0.35 -17.68 47.38
CA THR A 131 -0.48 -18.15 46.27
C THR A 131 -0.44 -17.09 45.15
N PRO A 132 -0.14 -17.44 43.88
CA PRO A 132 -0.33 -16.51 42.77
C PRO A 132 -1.81 -16.14 42.72
N ALA A 133 -2.12 -14.86 42.88
CA ALA A 133 -3.48 -14.38 42.64
C ALA A 133 -3.81 -14.66 41.17
N GLU A 134 -4.76 -15.58 40.96
CA GLU A 134 -5.42 -15.78 39.67
C GLU A 134 -6.01 -14.42 39.27
N THR A 135 -5.35 -13.76 38.32
CA THR A 135 -5.80 -12.49 37.80
C THR A 135 -7.08 -12.76 37.04
N ALA A 136 -8.19 -12.21 37.51
CA ALA A 136 -9.47 -12.30 36.83
C ALA A 136 -9.27 -11.94 35.34
N PRO A 137 -9.95 -12.63 34.40
CA PRO A 137 -9.86 -12.32 32.98
C PRO A 137 -10.08 -10.82 32.78
N PRO A 138 -9.24 -10.13 31.98
CA PRO A 138 -9.43 -8.71 31.72
C PRO A 138 -10.85 -8.49 31.21
N GLU A 139 -11.55 -7.50 31.78
CA GLU A 139 -12.89 -7.17 31.34
C GLU A 139 -12.90 -6.91 29.83
N PRO A 140 -13.95 -7.34 29.10
CA PRO A 140 -14.00 -7.21 27.66
C PRO A 140 -13.92 -5.73 27.28
N VAL A 141 -12.87 -5.36 26.54
CA VAL A 141 -12.70 -3.99 26.04
C VAL A 141 -13.80 -3.69 25.04
N LYS A 142 -14.60 -2.66 25.31
CA LYS A 142 -15.66 -2.21 24.41
C LYS A 142 -15.05 -1.72 23.09
N VAL A 143 -15.42 -2.37 21.99
CA VAL A 143 -15.06 -1.93 20.63
C VAL A 143 -15.98 -0.78 20.23
N VAL A 144 -15.38 0.35 19.85
CA VAL A 144 -16.08 1.50 19.27
C VAL A 144 -15.54 1.71 17.86
N ILE A 145 -16.44 1.69 16.87
CA ILE A 145 -16.06 1.99 15.48
C ILE A 145 -16.14 3.51 15.32
N PRO A 146 -15.02 4.21 15.03
CA PRO A 146 -15.05 5.64 14.76
C PRO A 146 -15.94 5.98 13.55
N GLU A 147 -16.48 7.19 13.54
CA GLU A 147 -17.13 7.73 12.35
C GLU A 147 -16.04 8.03 11.31
N VAL A 148 -16.15 7.40 10.14
CA VAL A 148 -15.17 7.57 9.07
C VAL A 148 -15.53 8.75 8.19
N ARG A 149 -14.52 9.42 7.64
CA ARG A 149 -14.71 10.48 6.65
C ARG A 149 -15.30 9.92 5.36
N VAL A 150 -16.29 10.63 4.82
CA VAL A 150 -16.94 10.31 3.54
C VAL A 150 -16.65 11.43 2.55
N PRO A 151 -16.05 11.14 1.38
CA PRO A 151 -15.82 12.15 0.37
C PRO A 151 -17.15 12.54 -0.31
N LEU A 152 -17.31 13.81 -0.63
CA LEU A 152 -18.53 14.39 -1.19
C LEU A 152 -18.23 15.23 -2.44
N SER A 153 -19.19 15.31 -3.35
CA SER A 153 -19.16 16.15 -4.56
C SER A 153 -20.31 17.16 -4.52
N PRO A 154 -20.16 18.30 -3.80
CA PRO A 154 -21.26 19.23 -3.54
C PRO A 154 -21.59 20.14 -4.72
N GLY A 155 -20.78 20.17 -5.77
CA GLY A 155 -21.04 20.92 -7.00
C GLY A 155 -20.89 22.43 -6.90
N LYS A 156 -20.15 22.94 -5.91
CA LYS A 156 -19.95 24.37 -5.70
C LYS A 156 -18.92 24.96 -6.67
N ASP A 157 -17.79 24.28 -6.82
CA ASP A 157 -16.67 24.66 -7.68
C ASP A 157 -16.39 23.50 -8.63
N THR A 158 -16.75 23.66 -9.91
CA THR A 158 -16.76 22.58 -10.89
C THR A 158 -16.22 23.02 -12.25
N ALA A 159 -15.86 22.03 -13.06
CA ALA A 159 -15.66 22.16 -14.50
C ALA A 159 -16.33 20.97 -15.18
N SER A 160 -17.12 21.21 -16.22
CA SER A 160 -17.93 20.15 -16.83
C SER A 160 -18.24 20.39 -18.29
N ASN A 161 -18.60 19.31 -18.98
CA ASN A 161 -19.27 19.30 -20.28
C ASN A 161 -20.32 18.16 -20.28
N ASP A 162 -20.90 17.82 -21.43
CA ASP A 162 -21.93 16.77 -21.52
C ASP A 162 -21.43 15.37 -21.07
N LYS A 163 -20.12 15.13 -21.14
CA LYS A 163 -19.50 13.84 -20.85
C LYS A 163 -18.91 13.73 -19.45
N VAL A 164 -18.41 14.82 -18.89
CA VAL A 164 -17.64 14.79 -17.63
C VAL A 164 -18.01 15.92 -16.69
N LEU A 165 -18.01 15.59 -15.39
CA LEU A 165 -18.02 16.54 -14.29
C LEU A 165 -16.77 16.33 -13.43
N VAL A 166 -15.97 17.39 -13.30
CA VAL A 166 -14.89 17.49 -12.32
C VAL A 166 -15.36 18.43 -11.20
N ASP A 167 -15.39 17.94 -9.97
CA ASP A 167 -15.73 18.72 -8.78
C ASP A 167 -14.49 18.89 -7.89
N TYR A 168 -14.10 20.14 -7.68
CA TYR A 168 -12.97 20.53 -6.84
C TYR A 168 -13.40 21.40 -5.65
N SER A 169 -14.69 21.37 -5.29
CA SER A 169 -15.27 22.11 -4.17
C SER A 169 -14.61 21.76 -2.82
N ASN A 170 -14.14 20.53 -2.67
CA ASN A 170 -13.49 20.02 -1.46
C ASN A 170 -11.97 19.91 -1.59
N CYS A 171 -11.36 20.66 -2.52
CA CYS A 171 -9.91 20.63 -2.69
C CYS A 171 -9.14 21.04 -1.42
N SER A 172 -9.72 21.88 -0.54
CA SER A 172 -9.11 22.21 0.76
C SER A 172 -9.07 21.04 1.74
N GLU A 173 -9.95 20.05 1.58
CA GLU A 173 -9.94 18.77 2.32
C GLU A 173 -9.02 17.73 1.64
N GLY A 174 -8.41 18.08 0.50
CA GLY A 174 -7.35 17.29 -0.12
C GLY A 174 -7.79 16.31 -1.20
N TYR A 175 -8.97 16.48 -1.80
CA TYR A 175 -9.41 15.65 -2.93
C TYR A 175 -10.21 16.42 -3.98
N VAL A 176 -10.29 15.83 -5.17
CA VAL A 176 -11.23 16.20 -6.23
C VAL A 176 -12.03 14.95 -6.62
N SER A 177 -13.19 15.13 -7.25
CA SER A 177 -13.94 14.03 -7.83
C SER A 177 -14.10 14.19 -9.34
N VAL A 178 -14.19 13.05 -10.03
CA VAL A 178 -14.45 12.99 -11.47
C VAL A 178 -15.56 11.99 -11.70
N CYS A 179 -16.56 12.40 -12.48
CA CYS A 179 -17.64 11.55 -12.96
C CYS A 179 -17.67 11.62 -14.49
N TRP A 180 -17.44 10.49 -15.16
CA TRP A 180 -17.54 10.36 -16.61
C TRP A 180 -18.82 9.59 -16.98
N ASN A 181 -19.72 10.23 -17.71
CA ASN A 181 -21.08 9.75 -17.96
C ASN A 181 -21.15 8.61 -18.98
N GLU A 182 -20.26 8.61 -19.98
CA GLU A 182 -20.30 7.61 -21.07
C GLU A 182 -19.63 6.29 -20.65
N SER A 183 -19.95 5.20 -21.34
CA SER A 183 -19.34 3.89 -21.12
C SER A 183 -18.59 3.39 -22.36
N GLY A 184 -17.70 2.43 -22.17
CA GLY A 184 -17.09 1.64 -23.26
C GLY A 184 -15.73 2.11 -23.73
N LYS A 185 -15.39 3.41 -23.61
CA LYS A 185 -14.05 3.93 -23.93
C LYS A 185 -13.23 4.13 -22.67
N ARG A 186 -11.90 4.03 -22.82
CA ARG A 186 -10.95 4.34 -21.75
C ARG A 186 -10.89 5.86 -21.54
N VAL A 187 -10.86 6.27 -20.28
CA VAL A 187 -10.79 7.68 -19.89
C VAL A 187 -9.63 7.85 -18.93
N LYS A 188 -8.87 8.92 -19.11
CA LYS A 188 -7.75 9.27 -18.23
C LYS A 188 -7.94 10.66 -17.63
N LEU A 189 -7.70 10.75 -16.34
CA LEU A 189 -7.46 12.00 -15.63
C LEU A 189 -5.95 12.24 -15.58
N ARG A 190 -5.51 13.42 -15.98
CA ARG A 190 -4.15 13.92 -15.75
C ARG A 190 -4.22 15.11 -14.80
N MET A 191 -3.51 15.02 -13.69
CA MET A 191 -3.37 16.08 -12.70
C MET A 191 -1.93 16.59 -12.71
N VAL A 192 -1.73 17.84 -13.12
CA VAL A 192 -0.42 18.50 -13.16
C VAL A 192 -0.33 19.51 -12.01
N CYS A 193 0.76 19.45 -11.27
CA CYS A 193 1.00 20.27 -10.07
C CYS A 193 2.52 20.50 -9.92
N GLY A 194 2.97 21.73 -10.18
CA GLY A 194 4.40 22.03 -10.23
C GLY A 194 5.11 21.21 -11.32
N ASP A 195 6.12 20.42 -10.93
CA ASP A 195 6.89 19.53 -11.79
C ASP A 195 6.32 18.10 -11.87
N ARG A 196 5.23 17.82 -11.16
CA ARG A 196 4.65 16.48 -11.08
C ARG A 196 3.42 16.35 -11.97
N THR A 197 3.25 15.13 -12.50
CA THR A 197 2.09 14.72 -13.28
C THR A 197 1.59 13.38 -12.75
N TYR A 198 0.30 13.32 -12.42
CA TYR A 198 -0.38 12.13 -11.95
C TYR A 198 -1.44 11.74 -12.98
N ASP A 199 -1.27 10.57 -13.58
CA ASP A 199 -2.22 10.00 -14.52
C ASP A 199 -3.02 8.91 -13.84
N HIS A 200 -4.34 8.96 -14.00
CA HIS A 200 -5.27 8.02 -13.42
C HIS A 200 -6.25 7.53 -14.49
N ASP A 201 -6.57 6.25 -14.48
CA ASP A 201 -7.75 5.78 -15.20
C ASP A 201 -9.01 6.29 -14.49
N VAL A 202 -10.05 6.60 -15.26
CA VAL A 202 -11.35 7.05 -14.75
C VAL A 202 -12.42 6.05 -15.20
N ALA A 203 -13.25 5.61 -14.26
CA ALA A 203 -14.37 4.74 -14.54
C ALA A 203 -15.43 5.45 -15.40
N GLY A 204 -15.97 4.72 -16.38
CA GLY A 204 -17.12 5.20 -17.16
C GLY A 204 -18.46 4.84 -16.51
N GLY A 205 -19.54 5.25 -17.16
CA GLY A 205 -20.91 4.87 -16.78
C GLY A 205 -21.49 5.68 -15.61
N GLY A 206 -21.01 6.90 -15.38
CA GLY A 206 -21.53 7.81 -14.36
C GLY A 206 -21.05 7.50 -12.94
N VAL A 207 -20.02 6.67 -12.79
CA VAL A 207 -19.39 6.41 -11.50
C VAL A 207 -18.56 7.63 -11.11
N THR A 208 -18.79 8.16 -9.90
CA THR A 208 -17.96 9.23 -9.33
C THR A 208 -16.79 8.60 -8.58
N GLU A 209 -15.57 8.95 -9.01
CA GLU A 209 -14.33 8.54 -8.34
C GLU A 209 -13.64 9.74 -7.70
N TYR A 210 -12.95 9.49 -6.59
CA TYR A 210 -12.25 10.51 -5.81
C TYR A 210 -10.75 10.33 -5.92
N PHE A 211 -10.05 11.42 -6.19
CA PHE A 211 -8.61 11.45 -6.39
C PHE A 211 -7.95 12.42 -5.40
N PRO A 212 -6.89 12.00 -4.70
CA PRO A 212 -6.21 12.85 -3.75
C PRO A 212 -5.43 13.97 -4.44
N VAL A 213 -5.38 15.12 -3.79
CA VAL A 213 -4.61 16.30 -4.20
C VAL A 213 -3.22 16.20 -3.57
N SER A 214 -2.40 15.29 -4.09
CA SER A 214 -1.24 14.77 -3.37
C SER A 214 0.01 15.65 -3.36
N CYS A 215 0.05 16.67 -4.22
CA CYS A 215 1.18 17.61 -4.34
C CYS A 215 1.14 18.77 -3.32
N GLY A 216 0.16 18.79 -2.42
CA GLY A 216 0.03 19.83 -1.40
C GLY A 216 -0.80 21.04 -1.84
N SER A 217 -0.56 22.19 -1.20
CA SER A 217 -1.15 23.45 -1.64
C SER A 217 -0.40 23.99 -2.86
N GLY A 218 -1.10 24.55 -3.83
CA GLY A 218 -0.51 25.04 -5.06
C GLY A 218 -1.51 25.11 -6.19
N THR A 219 -1.03 25.42 -7.39
CA THR A 219 -1.85 25.42 -8.61
C THR A 219 -1.92 24.03 -9.20
N TYR A 220 -3.14 23.60 -9.53
CA TYR A 220 -3.46 22.32 -10.14
C TYR A 220 -4.09 22.56 -11.49
N LYS A 221 -3.59 21.85 -12.49
CA LYS A 221 -4.22 21.74 -13.81
C LYS A 221 -4.74 20.32 -14.00
N ILE A 222 -6.05 20.18 -14.14
CA ILE A 222 -6.75 18.93 -14.40
C ILE A 222 -7.08 18.85 -15.88
N GLN A 223 -6.74 17.73 -16.50
CA GLN A 223 -7.06 17.43 -17.89
C GLN A 223 -7.75 16.07 -17.96
N ILE A 224 -8.87 15.99 -18.67
CA ILE A 224 -9.59 14.74 -18.91
C ILE A 224 -9.40 14.34 -20.37
N TYR A 225 -9.05 13.09 -20.59
CA TYR A 225 -8.72 12.52 -21.89
C TYR A 225 -9.63 11.33 -22.19
N GLU A 226 -10.26 11.32 -23.36
CA GLU A 226 -11.05 10.19 -23.88
C GLU A 226 -10.22 9.45 -24.94
N GLN A 227 -10.18 8.13 -24.87
CA GLN A 227 -9.53 7.32 -25.89
C GLN A 227 -10.26 7.45 -27.24
N THR A 228 -9.49 7.63 -28.30
CA THR A 228 -10.00 7.70 -29.68
C THR A 228 -9.76 6.39 -30.43
N GLU A 229 -8.51 5.94 -30.49
CA GLU A 229 -8.09 4.73 -31.20
C GLU A 229 -6.79 4.19 -30.60
N GLY A 230 -6.70 2.87 -30.38
CA GLY A 230 -5.51 2.27 -29.78
C GLY A 230 -5.16 2.98 -28.47
N ASP A 231 -3.91 3.44 -28.34
CA ASP A 231 -3.42 4.23 -27.19
C ASP A 231 -3.46 5.75 -27.42
N LYS A 232 -4.19 6.22 -28.43
CA LYS A 232 -4.40 7.64 -28.68
C LYS A 232 -5.57 8.17 -27.87
N TYR A 233 -5.40 9.38 -27.36
CA TYR A 233 -6.39 10.08 -26.56
C TYR A 233 -6.62 11.49 -27.10
N SER A 234 -7.82 12.01 -26.89
CA SER A 234 -8.17 13.40 -27.15
C SER A 234 -8.58 14.08 -25.84
N LYS A 235 -8.14 15.33 -25.64
CA LYS A 235 -8.48 16.12 -24.46
C LYS A 235 -9.96 16.54 -24.54
N SER A 236 -10.75 16.08 -23.59
CA SER A 236 -12.18 16.37 -23.47
C SER A 236 -12.46 17.61 -22.61
N LEU A 237 -11.68 17.80 -21.54
CA LEU A 237 -11.83 18.91 -20.60
C LEU A 237 -10.45 19.33 -20.07
N GLU A 238 -10.28 20.62 -19.80
CA GLU A 238 -9.15 21.16 -19.06
C GLU A 238 -9.66 22.24 -18.09
N THR A 239 -9.13 22.24 -16.87
CA THR A 239 -9.39 23.30 -15.89
C THR A 239 -8.17 23.52 -15.01
N GLU A 240 -8.01 24.72 -14.50
CA GLU A 240 -6.95 25.10 -13.58
C GLU A 240 -7.55 25.77 -12.33
N PHE A 241 -7.08 25.38 -11.15
CA PHE A 241 -7.51 25.97 -9.88
C PHE A 241 -6.36 25.98 -8.87
N THR A 242 -6.45 26.87 -7.89
CA THR A 242 -5.49 26.93 -6.78
C THR A 242 -6.05 26.21 -5.56
N VAL A 243 -5.28 25.27 -5.03
CA VAL A 243 -5.59 24.55 -3.80
C VAL A 243 -4.89 25.20 -2.62
N LYS A 244 -5.67 25.46 -1.57
CA LYS A 244 -5.16 25.78 -0.24
C LYS A 244 -5.66 24.72 0.73
N LEU A 245 -4.81 23.75 1.04
CA LEU A 245 -5.14 22.69 1.97
C LEU A 245 -5.39 23.27 3.37
N ARG A 246 -6.36 22.69 4.08
CA ARG A 246 -6.56 22.98 5.51
C ARG A 246 -5.38 22.48 6.33
N SER A 247 -4.83 21.32 5.97
CA SER A 247 -3.63 20.73 6.55
C SER A 247 -2.89 19.90 5.50
N GLU A 248 -1.57 19.75 5.65
CA GLU A 248 -0.75 18.92 4.74
C GLU A 248 -1.16 17.44 4.72
N VAL A 249 -1.82 16.96 5.78
CA VAL A 249 -2.28 15.57 5.91
C VAL A 249 -3.71 15.35 5.42
N SER A 250 -4.46 16.41 5.09
CA SER A 250 -5.87 16.30 4.69
C SER A 250 -6.13 15.31 3.54
N PRO A 251 -5.31 15.25 2.47
CA PRO A 251 -5.50 14.27 1.38
C PRO A 251 -5.46 12.80 1.84
N PHE A 252 -4.85 12.53 2.98
CA PHE A 252 -4.49 11.18 3.45
C PHE A 252 -5.36 10.69 4.60
N LEU A 253 -6.54 11.29 4.76
CA LEU A 253 -7.57 10.90 5.73
C LEU A 253 -8.86 10.39 5.06
N TYR A 254 -9.13 10.81 3.83
CA TYR A 254 -10.33 10.40 3.10
C TYR A 254 -10.13 9.09 2.34
N PRO A 255 -11.19 8.29 2.14
CA PRO A 255 -11.25 7.29 1.09
C PRO A 255 -10.98 7.91 -0.28
N ASN A 256 -10.26 7.18 -1.13
CA ASN A 256 -10.08 7.54 -2.53
C ASN A 256 -10.01 6.27 -3.39
N LYS A 257 -9.82 6.43 -4.70
CA LYS A 257 -9.77 5.30 -5.64
C LYS A 257 -8.80 4.18 -5.23
N TYR A 258 -7.66 4.53 -4.63
CA TYR A 258 -6.57 3.60 -4.33
C TYR A 258 -6.57 3.11 -2.88
N VAL A 259 -7.26 3.83 -2.00
CA VAL A 259 -7.48 3.50 -0.60
C VAL A 259 -8.98 3.62 -0.33
N ASN A 260 -9.74 2.62 -0.77
CA ASN A 260 -11.20 2.67 -0.74
C ASN A 260 -11.77 2.00 0.52
N PHE A 261 -12.58 2.73 1.27
CA PHE A 261 -13.29 2.23 2.45
C PHE A 261 -14.53 3.08 2.75
N SER A 262 -15.43 2.53 3.56
CA SER A 262 -16.65 3.18 4.02
C SER A 262 -16.95 2.79 5.47
N GLN A 263 -17.92 3.44 6.11
CA GLN A 263 -18.33 3.10 7.49
C GLN A 263 -18.69 1.62 7.67
N GLY A 264 -19.24 0.99 6.62
CA GLY A 264 -19.66 -0.42 6.64
C GLY A 264 -18.56 -1.43 6.35
N SER A 265 -17.39 -0.98 5.87
CA SER A 265 -16.30 -1.82 5.39
C SER A 265 -15.77 -2.74 6.49
N SER A 266 -15.39 -3.95 6.09
CA SER A 266 -14.87 -4.97 6.99
C SER A 266 -13.50 -4.58 7.55
N CYS A 267 -12.66 -3.92 6.75
CA CYS A 267 -11.37 -3.40 7.19
C CYS A 267 -11.50 -2.31 8.27
N VAL A 268 -12.55 -1.47 8.21
CA VAL A 268 -12.87 -0.46 9.23
C VAL A 268 -13.27 -1.11 10.55
N LYS A 269 -14.15 -2.11 10.50
CA LYS A 269 -14.53 -2.89 11.69
C LYS A 269 -13.31 -3.58 12.29
N LYS A 270 -12.47 -4.18 11.44
CA LYS A 270 -11.27 -4.86 11.91
C LYS A 270 -10.26 -3.91 12.55
N ALA A 271 -10.05 -2.73 11.96
CA ALA A 271 -9.20 -1.70 12.54
C ALA A 271 -9.71 -1.27 13.93
N ALA A 272 -11.02 -1.04 14.08
CA ALA A 272 -11.63 -0.69 15.36
C ALA A 272 -11.44 -1.78 16.43
N GLU A 273 -11.54 -3.07 16.08
CA GLU A 273 -11.23 -4.19 16.98
C GLU A 273 -9.77 -4.16 17.44
N LEU A 274 -8.84 -4.01 16.49
CA LEU A 274 -7.39 -3.98 16.78
C LEU A 274 -7.02 -2.77 17.65
N CYS A 275 -7.70 -1.64 17.45
CA CYS A 275 -7.47 -0.39 18.15
C CYS A 275 -8.25 -0.25 19.45
N ALA A 276 -9.10 -1.23 19.80
CA ALA A 276 -9.91 -1.17 21.01
C ALA A 276 -9.02 -1.01 22.26
N GLY A 277 -9.37 -0.04 23.11
CA GLY A 277 -8.64 0.28 24.34
C GLY A 277 -7.34 1.05 24.15
N LYS A 278 -6.95 1.38 22.91
CA LYS A 278 -5.74 2.16 22.59
C LYS A 278 -6.13 3.61 22.34
N SER A 279 -5.53 4.53 23.09
CA SER A 279 -5.73 5.97 22.89
C SER A 279 -4.64 6.58 22.02
N ASP A 280 -3.45 5.99 22.03
CA ASP A 280 -2.26 6.50 21.35
C ASP A 280 -2.20 6.07 19.87
N GLU A 281 -1.78 6.99 19.00
CA GLU A 281 -1.72 6.75 17.54
C GLU A 281 -0.65 5.70 17.18
N ILE A 282 0.47 5.68 17.89
CA ILE A 282 1.56 4.71 17.66
C ILE A 282 1.12 3.32 18.10
N GLU A 283 0.42 3.18 19.23
CA GLU A 283 -0.14 1.90 19.66
C GLU A 283 -1.14 1.34 18.64
N LYS A 284 -2.01 2.18 18.09
CA LYS A 284 -2.97 1.80 17.04
C LYS A 284 -2.25 1.39 15.75
N LEU A 285 -1.27 2.18 15.32
CA LEU A 285 -0.44 1.86 14.15
C LEU A 285 0.26 0.51 14.32
N ALA A 286 0.90 0.28 15.47
CA ALA A 286 1.59 -0.98 15.76
C ALA A 286 0.62 -2.17 15.73
N ALA A 287 -0.60 -2.01 16.26
CA ALA A 287 -1.61 -3.07 16.23
C ALA A 287 -2.08 -3.40 14.81
N VAL A 288 -2.31 -2.38 13.98
CA VAL A 288 -2.69 -2.55 12.57
C VAL A 288 -1.54 -3.15 11.77
N PHE A 289 -0.34 -2.59 11.88
CA PHE A 289 0.86 -3.06 11.18
C PHE A 289 1.15 -4.53 11.52
N GLY A 290 1.23 -4.87 12.81
CA GLY A 290 1.47 -6.24 13.25
C GLY A 290 0.41 -7.22 12.74
N TRP A 291 -0.87 -6.83 12.79
CA TRP A 291 -1.93 -7.68 12.26
C TRP A 291 -1.76 -7.92 10.75
N VAL A 292 -1.51 -6.86 9.95
CA VAL A 292 -1.32 -6.98 8.50
C VAL A 292 -0.11 -7.86 8.19
N THR A 293 1.02 -7.65 8.85
CA THR A 293 2.26 -8.41 8.60
C THR A 293 2.17 -9.88 8.99
N ASP A 294 1.35 -10.20 9.99
CA ASP A 294 1.19 -11.57 10.49
C ASP A 294 0.07 -12.33 9.78
N ASN A 295 -0.87 -11.63 9.14
CA ASN A 295 -2.09 -12.25 8.58
C ASN A 295 -2.20 -12.16 7.07
N VAL A 296 -1.50 -11.27 6.39
CA VAL A 296 -1.52 -11.18 4.93
C VAL A 296 -0.31 -11.92 4.36
N THR A 297 -0.53 -12.69 3.30
CA THR A 297 0.52 -13.43 2.60
C THR A 297 0.77 -12.84 1.22
N TYR A 298 2.00 -12.94 0.71
CA TYR A 298 2.36 -12.33 -0.58
C TYR A 298 1.90 -13.21 -1.74
N ASP A 299 1.10 -12.64 -2.63
CA ASP A 299 0.56 -13.34 -3.80
C ASP A 299 1.53 -13.25 -5.00
N THR A 300 2.44 -14.22 -5.08
CA THR A 300 3.43 -14.28 -6.17
C THR A 300 2.80 -14.52 -7.54
N GLN A 301 1.65 -15.20 -7.62
CA GLN A 301 0.97 -15.45 -8.89
C GLN A 301 0.31 -14.17 -9.39
N LEU A 302 -0.39 -13.44 -8.51
CA LEU A 302 -0.93 -12.12 -8.85
C LEU A 302 0.20 -11.17 -9.25
N ALA A 303 1.31 -11.13 -8.50
CA ALA A 303 2.45 -10.29 -8.84
C ALA A 303 3.00 -10.57 -10.26
N ALA A 304 2.99 -11.84 -10.69
CA ALA A 304 3.47 -12.23 -12.01
C ALA A 304 2.44 -11.98 -13.14
N THR A 305 1.15 -11.83 -12.82
CA THR A 305 0.05 -11.84 -13.81
C THR A 305 -0.81 -10.58 -13.81
N VAL A 306 -0.63 -9.70 -12.83
CA VAL A 306 -1.38 -8.45 -12.70
C VAL A 306 -1.19 -7.59 -13.94
N LYS A 307 -2.29 -7.02 -14.43
CA LYS A 307 -2.31 -6.17 -15.61
C LYS A 307 -2.35 -4.69 -15.22
N SER A 308 -1.95 -3.82 -16.14
CA SER A 308 -2.15 -2.38 -16.01
C SER A 308 -3.63 -2.05 -15.74
N GLY A 309 -3.87 -1.04 -14.90
CA GLY A 309 -5.21 -0.68 -14.43
C GLY A 309 -5.71 -1.45 -13.20
N TYR A 310 -4.88 -2.32 -12.60
CA TYR A 310 -5.22 -2.96 -11.33
C TYR A 310 -5.40 -1.94 -10.19
N VAL A 311 -6.49 -2.07 -9.43
CA VAL A 311 -6.81 -1.24 -8.27
C VAL A 311 -7.13 -2.16 -7.09
N PRO A 312 -6.49 -1.98 -5.93
CA PRO A 312 -6.70 -2.82 -4.76
C PRO A 312 -8.07 -2.58 -4.11
N ASP A 313 -8.59 -3.62 -3.45
CA ASP A 313 -9.82 -3.58 -2.65
C ASP A 313 -9.48 -4.03 -1.22
N PRO A 314 -9.37 -3.12 -0.24
CA PRO A 314 -9.06 -3.44 1.14
C PRO A 314 -9.93 -4.55 1.76
N ASP A 315 -11.24 -4.58 1.50
CA ASP A 315 -12.11 -5.62 2.07
C ASP A 315 -11.86 -6.98 1.41
N SER A 316 -11.55 -7.01 0.12
CA SER A 316 -11.14 -8.23 -0.60
C SER A 316 -9.82 -8.78 -0.06
N VAL A 317 -8.83 -7.92 0.18
CA VAL A 317 -7.52 -8.30 0.73
C VAL A 317 -7.69 -8.82 2.15
N LEU A 318 -8.47 -8.14 2.99
CA LEU A 318 -8.80 -8.58 4.34
C LEU A 318 -9.43 -9.98 4.35
N LYS A 319 -10.38 -10.22 3.45
CA LYS A 319 -11.07 -11.50 3.33
C LYS A 319 -10.16 -12.62 2.84
N LYS A 320 -9.36 -12.36 1.80
CA LYS A 320 -8.47 -13.35 1.18
C LYS A 320 -7.21 -13.61 1.99
N LYS A 321 -6.79 -12.64 2.81
CA LYS A 321 -5.51 -12.66 3.54
C LYS A 321 -4.30 -12.86 2.61
N SER A 322 -4.40 -12.35 1.39
CA SER A 322 -3.38 -12.48 0.34
C SER A 322 -3.46 -11.29 -0.62
N GLY A 323 -2.32 -10.84 -1.12
CA GLY A 323 -2.21 -9.74 -2.08
C GLY A 323 -0.75 -9.40 -2.43
N ILE A 324 -0.55 -8.40 -3.27
CA ILE A 324 0.77 -7.85 -3.64
C ILE A 324 1.09 -6.58 -2.86
N CYS A 325 2.26 -5.97 -3.05
CA CYS A 325 2.66 -4.77 -2.28
C CYS A 325 1.60 -3.65 -2.29
N TYR A 326 0.93 -3.48 -3.42
CA TYR A 326 -0.15 -2.50 -3.56
C TYR A 326 -1.36 -2.81 -2.67
N ASP A 327 -1.72 -4.08 -2.53
CA ASP A 327 -2.82 -4.55 -1.68
C ASP A 327 -2.53 -4.35 -0.19
N TYR A 328 -1.30 -4.67 0.24
CA TYR A 328 -0.85 -4.43 1.61
C TYR A 328 -0.95 -2.94 1.93
N ALA A 329 -0.41 -2.11 1.04
CA ALA A 329 -0.36 -0.68 1.27
C ALA A 329 -1.76 -0.04 1.29
N SER A 330 -2.68 -0.51 0.44
CA SER A 330 -4.06 -0.05 0.41
C SER A 330 -4.84 -0.49 1.65
N LEU A 331 -4.75 -1.76 2.04
CA LEU A 331 -5.42 -2.28 3.23
C LEU A 331 -4.95 -1.55 4.49
N MET A 332 -3.64 -1.40 4.66
CA MET A 332 -3.09 -0.76 5.85
C MET A 332 -3.48 0.73 5.91
N ALA A 333 -3.41 1.46 4.79
CA ALA A 333 -3.87 2.85 4.74
C ALA A 333 -5.37 2.97 5.08
N ALA A 334 -6.22 2.09 4.52
CA ALA A 334 -7.66 2.12 4.80
C ALA A 334 -7.96 1.87 6.29
N MET A 335 -7.27 0.90 6.91
CA MET A 335 -7.39 0.63 8.33
C MET A 335 -6.97 1.84 9.18
N LEU A 336 -5.83 2.46 8.89
CA LEU A 336 -5.31 3.61 9.63
C LEU A 336 -6.19 4.86 9.48
N ARG A 337 -6.58 5.19 8.25
CA ARG A 337 -7.45 6.34 7.95
C ARG A 337 -8.80 6.22 8.65
N SER A 338 -9.33 5.00 8.77
CA SER A 338 -10.58 4.74 9.52
C SER A 338 -10.48 5.03 11.02
N GLN A 339 -9.26 5.14 11.55
CA GLN A 339 -8.97 5.49 12.94
C GLN A 339 -8.51 6.95 13.08
N GLU A 340 -8.74 7.78 12.06
CA GLU A 340 -8.28 9.17 11.93
C GLU A 340 -6.75 9.34 11.94
N ILE A 341 -6.00 8.28 11.61
CA ILE A 341 -4.54 8.34 11.47
C ILE A 341 -4.21 8.61 10.00
N PRO A 342 -3.60 9.76 9.63
CA PRO A 342 -3.26 10.04 8.25
C PRO A 342 -2.21 9.06 7.72
N ALA A 343 -2.52 8.40 6.61
CA ALA A 343 -1.64 7.40 6.02
C ALA A 343 -1.68 7.52 4.50
N ARG A 344 -0.53 7.78 3.86
CA ARG A 344 -0.42 7.82 2.40
C ARG A 344 0.03 6.47 1.86
N LEU A 345 -0.58 6.03 0.77
CA LEU A 345 -0.11 4.93 -0.06
C LEU A 345 0.88 5.53 -1.05
N VAL A 346 2.12 5.06 -1.02
CA VAL A 346 3.18 5.53 -1.89
C VAL A 346 3.53 4.45 -2.89
N ILE A 347 3.73 4.83 -4.14
CA ILE A 347 4.22 3.95 -5.19
C ILE A 347 5.49 4.56 -5.77
N GLY A 348 6.51 3.71 -5.99
CA GLY A 348 7.76 4.14 -6.56
C GLY A 348 8.74 2.98 -6.68
N TYR A 349 10.00 3.24 -6.39
CA TYR A 349 11.06 2.24 -6.49
C TYR A 349 11.73 2.03 -5.13
N ALA A 350 11.87 0.78 -4.72
CA ALA A 350 12.79 0.38 -3.67
C ALA A 350 14.19 0.09 -4.27
N ALA A 351 15.20 -0.14 -3.43
CA ALA A 351 16.56 -0.42 -3.85
C ALA A 351 16.60 -1.61 -4.84
N ASP A 352 17.62 -1.63 -5.69
CA ASP A 352 17.70 -2.56 -6.83
C ASP A 352 16.58 -2.38 -7.86
N ASN A 353 16.00 -1.17 -7.91
CA ASN A 353 15.00 -0.74 -8.90
C ASN A 353 13.72 -1.59 -8.89
N ILE A 354 13.31 -2.04 -7.70
CA ILE A 354 12.09 -2.83 -7.50
C ILE A 354 10.90 -1.87 -7.49
N TYR A 355 10.01 -1.96 -8.48
CA TYR A 355 8.77 -1.20 -8.45
C TYR A 355 7.89 -1.71 -7.30
N HIS A 356 7.56 -0.82 -6.37
CA HIS A 356 7.04 -1.19 -5.06
C HIS A 356 6.03 -0.18 -4.53
N ALA A 357 5.18 -0.64 -3.64
CA ALA A 357 4.22 0.18 -2.91
C ALA A 357 4.40 -0.01 -1.41
N TRP A 358 4.35 1.09 -0.67
CA TRP A 358 4.51 1.14 0.79
C TRP A 358 3.57 2.20 1.38
N ASN A 359 3.55 2.32 2.70
CA ASN A 359 2.87 3.43 3.35
C ASN A 359 3.84 4.40 3.99
N GLU A 360 3.42 5.64 4.10
CA GLU A 360 3.96 6.55 5.09
C GLU A 360 2.80 7.01 5.97
N VAL A 361 3.01 7.07 7.27
CA VAL A 361 1.96 7.34 8.26
C VAL A 361 2.35 8.55 9.07
N TRP A 362 1.44 9.47 9.35
CA TRP A 362 1.71 10.69 10.11
C TRP A 362 1.13 10.62 11.52
N THR A 363 1.84 11.16 12.50
CA THR A 363 1.31 11.46 13.85
C THR A 363 1.68 12.87 14.29
N ASP A 364 0.92 13.42 15.24
CA ASP A 364 1.23 14.71 15.86
C ASP A 364 2.61 14.71 16.55
N GLU A 365 3.04 13.56 17.09
CA GLU A 365 4.30 13.45 17.82
C GLU A 365 5.52 13.37 16.90
N THR A 366 5.40 12.68 15.76
CA THR A 366 6.55 12.30 14.93
C THR A 366 6.57 12.95 13.55
N GLY A 367 5.45 13.50 13.09
CA GLY A 367 5.21 13.73 11.66
C GLY A 367 5.01 12.39 10.94
N TRP A 368 5.36 12.30 9.66
CA TRP A 368 5.41 11.02 8.93
C TRP A 368 6.33 9.99 9.70
N ILE A 369 6.24 8.63 9.56
CA ILE A 369 6.81 7.60 10.52
C ILE A 369 7.60 6.40 9.92
N THR A 370 8.86 6.10 10.35
CA THR A 370 9.61 4.84 10.07
C THR A 370 9.42 3.82 11.19
N PRO A 371 9.67 2.53 10.92
CA PRO A 371 9.78 1.47 11.90
C PRO A 371 10.74 1.74 13.07
N GLU A 372 11.80 2.57 12.94
CA GLU A 372 12.66 2.91 14.10
C GLU A 372 11.91 3.71 15.16
N LEU A 373 10.90 4.49 14.78
CA LEU A 373 10.08 5.25 15.73
C LEU A 373 9.00 4.40 16.38
N LEU A 374 8.61 3.31 15.72
CA LEU A 374 7.86 2.22 16.34
C LEU A 374 8.69 1.47 17.41
N LEU A 375 10.03 1.67 17.46
CA LEU A 375 10.94 0.91 18.34
C LEU A 375 11.97 1.72 19.19
N ALA A 376 12.31 3.00 18.92
CA ALA A 376 13.32 3.73 19.72
C ALA A 376 13.44 5.29 19.62
N ARG A 377 12.75 6.03 18.73
CA ARG A 377 12.77 7.52 18.55
C ARG A 377 13.68 8.11 17.44
N LYS A 378 12.97 8.80 16.51
CA LYS A 378 13.22 9.89 15.54
C LYS A 378 14.01 9.66 14.24
N GLY A 379 13.29 9.43 13.12
CA GLY A 379 13.61 9.96 11.75
C GLY A 379 13.49 9.00 10.55
N TYR A 380 12.85 9.49 9.46
CA TYR A 380 12.34 8.85 8.22
C TYR A 380 11.14 7.95 8.37
N ASN A 381 10.37 7.74 7.30
CA ASN A 381 8.91 7.68 7.40
C ASN A 381 8.13 6.53 6.71
N ILE A 382 8.77 5.37 6.47
CA ILE A 382 8.23 4.30 5.60
C ILE A 382 7.80 3.08 6.39
N VAL A 383 6.50 2.80 6.39
CA VAL A 383 5.91 1.57 6.91
C VAL A 383 5.68 0.61 5.74
N ASP A 384 6.62 -0.31 5.54
CA ASP A 384 6.58 -1.31 4.46
C ASP A 384 6.16 -2.68 4.99
N ALA A 385 4.84 -2.89 5.09
CA ALA A 385 4.28 -4.13 5.59
C ALA A 385 4.64 -5.34 4.71
N THR A 386 4.85 -5.14 3.42
CA THR A 386 5.13 -6.25 2.48
C THR A 386 6.53 -6.81 2.67
N PHE A 387 7.55 -5.95 2.66
CA PHE A 387 8.92 -6.40 2.91
C PHE A 387 9.07 -6.92 4.34
N TYR A 388 8.45 -6.25 5.32
CA TYR A 388 8.50 -6.72 6.70
C TYR A 388 7.86 -8.11 6.85
N ALA A 389 6.67 -8.36 6.27
CA ALA A 389 6.01 -9.65 6.32
C ALA A 389 6.84 -10.76 5.65
N GLY A 390 7.40 -10.47 4.47
CA GLY A 390 8.13 -11.45 3.65
C GLY A 390 9.53 -11.84 4.16
N SER A 391 10.14 -11.05 5.05
CA SER A 391 11.48 -11.36 5.57
C SER A 391 11.46 -12.24 6.82
N SER A 392 12.31 -13.26 6.86
CA SER A 392 12.55 -14.08 8.06
C SER A 392 13.49 -13.40 9.07
N ASN A 393 14.35 -12.48 8.62
CA ASN A 393 15.23 -11.70 9.49
C ASN A 393 14.62 -10.30 9.68
N LYS A 394 14.00 -10.08 10.83
CA LYS A 394 13.23 -8.86 11.12
C LYS A 394 14.14 -7.67 11.42
N GLU A 395 15.29 -7.90 12.01
CA GLU A 395 16.27 -6.84 12.32
C GLU A 395 16.84 -6.25 11.03
N LYS A 396 17.33 -7.11 10.12
CA LYS A 396 17.91 -6.67 8.85
C LYS A 396 16.90 -5.97 7.96
N ILE A 397 15.67 -6.47 7.88
CA ILE A 397 14.65 -5.83 7.04
C ILE A 397 14.19 -4.51 7.65
N ALA A 398 14.15 -4.39 8.97
CA ALA A 398 13.88 -3.12 9.63
C ALA A 398 14.93 -2.08 9.22
N GLU A 399 16.23 -2.39 9.34
CA GLU A 399 17.32 -1.48 8.90
C GLU A 399 17.17 -1.05 7.42
N TYR A 400 16.75 -1.96 6.55
CA TYR A 400 16.49 -1.65 5.14
C TYR A 400 15.32 -0.68 4.95
N ILE A 401 14.17 -0.97 5.57
CA ILE A 401 12.93 -0.19 5.43
C ILE A 401 13.15 1.23 5.99
N GLN A 402 13.93 1.29 7.06
CA GLN A 402 14.26 2.49 7.80
C GLN A 402 15.14 3.47 7.03
N ASN A 403 16.03 2.96 6.20
CA ASN A 403 16.87 3.78 5.35
C ASN A 403 16.09 4.31 4.14
N SER A 404 15.61 5.55 4.24
CA SER A 404 14.86 6.22 3.16
C SER A 404 15.62 6.36 1.84
N ALA A 405 16.96 6.28 1.83
CA ALA A 405 17.74 6.27 0.60
C ALA A 405 17.49 5.02 -0.25
N ASN A 406 16.91 3.97 0.34
CA ASN A 406 16.46 2.78 -0.39
C ASN A 406 15.17 3.00 -1.17
N TYR A 407 14.50 4.15 -1.01
CA TYR A 407 13.18 4.39 -1.61
C TYR A 407 13.18 5.68 -2.43
N ALA A 408 12.58 5.61 -3.60
CA ALA A 408 12.33 6.73 -4.50
C ALA A 408 10.85 6.77 -4.83
N ALA A 409 10.11 7.68 -4.18
CA ALA A 409 8.69 7.84 -4.39
C ALA A 409 8.37 8.50 -5.74
N VAL A 410 7.33 8.01 -6.40
CA VAL A 410 6.81 8.56 -7.66
C VAL A 410 5.40 9.09 -7.45
N TYR A 411 4.54 8.28 -6.83
CA TYR A 411 3.14 8.62 -6.58
C TYR A 411 2.81 8.59 -5.09
N TYR A 412 1.88 9.43 -4.67
CA TYR A 412 1.37 9.53 -3.31
C TYR A 412 -0.15 9.55 -3.40
N TYR A 413 -0.83 8.69 -2.65
CA TYR A 413 -2.28 8.52 -2.66
C TYR A 413 -2.86 8.41 -1.26
#